data_AF-W4S4X4-F1
#
_entry.id   AF-W4S4X4-F1
#
_cell.length_a   1.000
_cell.length_b   1.000
_cell.length_c   1.000
_cell.angle_alpha   90.00
_cell.angle_beta   90.00
_cell.angle_gamma   90.00
#
_symmetry.space_group_name_H-M   'P 1'
#
loop_
_entity.id
_entity.type
_entity.pdbx_description
1 polymer ?
#
loop_
_entity_poly.entity_id
_entity_poly.type
_entity_poly.pdbx_seq_one_letter_code
_entity_poly.pdbx_strand_id
1 'polypeptide(L)'
;MQGNIVDNATLVFDQAGDGTFAGNVTGSGTLIKNGAGALTLDGVNAYLGGTTINAGTLIGDTDSLQGNIANAGALVFQQTANGTYAGILSGTGSLLKDGVGTLLVTANSSGFTGPITIAAGTLSVGNAANPGAALGGPVTVGPGGTLTGSGSIGGLTAGGTVAIGGSTGTISVGGNVALANGSTLQVTPGAGGTVTPISVGGAATLAPGSTLQLVRATDLPLFTEIPVISAAGGLTGQFTNVVSDYAFVTPNVSASATALSVSFGRNTVAMVDAVTAPNQQAAAAAVDGLPTTSPVYQAVVRLPDDPQAISTAFASLSGESHASTATALLDSRFLLSGVGNHLRGDSQDARVGDTTVWITGRSLPNRVDGDANTASVRREDNGIMAGAERRIGERSVVGVAVGNQDIETRSRESLDRSDIDGTHAGIYAQADWSAFAVQAAVDYADYSVDSSRRVMLPGVLEERLTSNYDAKAVTVSLEAAWNLRTGNAVYSPFVAADYTHLKTDGFDERGGIAGLSVDSAKDEYTTSTVGVRGRWQLGAAAGVYASVGWRHAFGDRAVERSAGFVGSGSQFSVQSVTLAKNAVVGELGVSLITSPNSRMALSLQGLNGDGQTAYGGQVTWGWSF
;
A
#
# COMPACT_ATOMS: atom_id res chain seq x y z
N MET A 1 22.01 -28.37 -47.40
CA MET A 1 21.24 -29.60 -47.10
C MET A 1 19.90 -29.17 -46.53
N GLN A 2 18.83 -29.91 -46.80
CA GLN A 2 17.49 -29.67 -46.22
C GLN A 2 16.99 -30.97 -45.57
N GLY A 3 16.30 -30.86 -44.44
CA GLY A 3 15.73 -31.99 -43.70
C GLY A 3 16.54 -32.42 -42.47
N ASN A 4 15.90 -33.22 -41.60
CA ASN A 4 16.51 -33.72 -40.36
C ASN A 4 17.59 -34.76 -40.64
N ILE A 5 18.61 -34.82 -39.78
CA ILE A 5 19.72 -35.78 -39.85
C ILE A 5 19.75 -36.61 -38.56
N VAL A 6 19.85 -37.93 -38.72
CA VAL A 6 20.21 -38.84 -37.62
C VAL A 6 21.68 -39.22 -37.82
N ASP A 7 22.57 -38.59 -37.06
CA ASP A 7 24.01 -38.86 -37.07
C ASP A 7 24.39 -39.83 -35.96
N ASN A 8 24.95 -40.99 -36.34
CA ASN A 8 25.51 -41.98 -35.42
C ASN A 8 27.02 -42.17 -35.60
N ALA A 9 27.68 -41.30 -36.38
CA ALA A 9 29.11 -41.33 -36.61
C ALA A 9 29.70 -39.90 -36.58
N THR A 10 29.85 -39.27 -37.75
CA THR A 10 30.40 -37.92 -37.86
C THR A 10 29.68 -37.15 -38.96
N LEU A 11 29.09 -36.01 -38.60
CA LEU A 11 28.51 -35.05 -39.52
C LEU A 11 29.47 -33.85 -39.71
N VAL A 12 29.98 -33.67 -40.92
CA VAL A 12 30.89 -32.56 -41.25
C VAL A 12 30.19 -31.50 -42.10
N PHE A 13 30.22 -30.27 -41.63
CA PHE A 13 29.89 -29.07 -42.40
C PHE A 13 31.19 -28.37 -42.80
N ASP A 14 31.58 -28.45 -44.08
CA ASP A 14 32.82 -27.87 -44.62
C ASP A 14 32.51 -26.93 -45.79
N GLN A 15 32.07 -25.71 -45.47
CA GLN A 15 31.67 -24.71 -46.45
C GLN A 15 32.54 -23.47 -46.42
N ALA A 16 32.84 -22.93 -47.60
CA ALA A 16 33.61 -21.69 -47.75
C ALA A 16 32.77 -20.42 -47.54
N GLY A 17 31.46 -20.47 -47.78
CA GLY A 17 30.52 -19.36 -47.58
C GLY A 17 29.51 -19.64 -46.48
N ASP A 18 28.81 -18.60 -46.04
CA ASP A 18 27.86 -18.69 -44.94
C ASP A 18 26.63 -19.53 -45.32
N GLY A 19 26.07 -20.25 -44.34
CA GLY A 19 24.87 -21.06 -44.55
C GLY A 19 24.12 -21.39 -43.27
N THR A 20 22.82 -21.64 -43.42
CA THR A 20 21.92 -22.06 -42.35
C THR A 20 21.50 -23.51 -42.56
N PHE A 21 21.51 -24.30 -41.50
CA PHE A 21 20.91 -25.62 -41.44
C PHE A 21 19.78 -25.62 -40.41
N ALA A 22 18.54 -25.68 -40.91
CA ALA A 22 17.32 -25.64 -40.10
C ALA A 22 16.77 -27.02 -39.72
N GLY A 23 17.42 -28.10 -40.16
CA GLY A 23 17.02 -29.46 -39.77
C GLY A 23 17.50 -29.82 -38.37
N ASN A 24 16.79 -30.72 -37.70
CA ASN A 24 17.24 -31.26 -36.43
C ASN A 24 18.34 -32.31 -36.68
N VAL A 25 19.44 -32.23 -35.93
CA VAL A 25 20.50 -33.24 -35.86
C VAL A 25 20.32 -34.03 -34.57
N THR A 26 20.17 -35.35 -34.69
CA THR A 26 19.95 -36.28 -33.59
C THR A 26 20.91 -37.46 -33.67
N GLY A 27 21.00 -38.28 -32.62
CA GLY A 27 21.80 -39.52 -32.61
C GLY A 27 23.08 -39.41 -31.78
N SER A 28 23.94 -40.43 -31.85
CA SER A 28 25.15 -40.51 -31.00
C SER A 28 26.41 -39.91 -31.63
N GLY A 29 26.33 -39.44 -32.87
CA GLY A 29 27.49 -38.96 -33.64
C GLY A 29 27.99 -37.57 -33.24
N THR A 30 29.11 -37.18 -33.85
CA THR A 30 29.82 -35.91 -33.61
C THR A 30 29.59 -34.92 -34.75
N LEU A 31 29.43 -33.63 -34.40
CA LEU A 31 29.37 -32.56 -35.39
C LEU A 31 30.75 -31.91 -35.57
N ILE A 32 31.20 -31.75 -36.81
CA ILE A 32 32.44 -31.02 -37.14
C ILE A 32 32.13 -29.83 -38.03
N LYS A 33 32.53 -28.64 -37.58
CA LYS A 33 32.50 -27.41 -38.37
C LYS A 33 33.90 -27.10 -38.93
N ASN A 34 34.00 -27.19 -40.25
CA ASN A 34 35.16 -26.85 -41.08
C ASN A 34 34.82 -25.69 -42.02
N GLY A 35 35.81 -25.23 -42.79
CA GLY A 35 35.64 -24.18 -43.79
C GLY A 35 35.50 -22.78 -43.18
N ALA A 36 35.73 -21.76 -44.01
CA ALA A 36 35.81 -20.36 -43.57
C ALA A 36 34.44 -19.72 -43.27
N GLY A 37 33.35 -20.22 -43.86
CA GLY A 37 32.02 -19.62 -43.72
C GLY A 37 31.38 -19.82 -42.35
N ALA A 38 30.35 -19.04 -42.05
CA ALA A 38 29.49 -19.24 -40.89
C ALA A 38 28.51 -20.41 -41.12
N LEU A 39 28.28 -21.21 -40.08
CA LEU A 39 27.18 -22.17 -40.01
C LEU A 39 26.20 -21.73 -38.94
N THR A 40 24.97 -21.45 -39.32
CA THR A 40 23.86 -21.28 -38.37
C THR A 40 23.11 -22.59 -38.22
N LEU A 41 23.07 -23.14 -37.00
CA LEU A 41 22.20 -24.24 -36.62
C LEU A 41 20.91 -23.67 -36.02
N ASP A 42 19.82 -23.83 -36.76
CA ASP A 42 18.50 -23.28 -36.40
C ASP A 42 17.49 -24.38 -35.99
N GLY A 43 17.86 -25.65 -36.16
CA GLY A 43 17.07 -26.79 -35.69
C GLY A 43 17.27 -27.10 -34.20
N VAL A 44 16.29 -27.78 -33.60
CA VAL A 44 16.39 -28.27 -32.22
C VAL A 44 17.15 -29.59 -32.23
N ASN A 45 18.39 -29.56 -31.75
CA ASN A 45 19.33 -30.65 -31.90
C ASN A 45 19.39 -31.52 -30.63
N ALA A 46 19.68 -32.80 -30.81
CA ALA A 46 19.81 -33.78 -29.73
C ALA A 46 20.95 -34.78 -30.00
N TYR A 47 21.98 -34.37 -30.73
CA TYR A 47 23.17 -35.19 -30.94
C TYR A 47 24.04 -35.23 -29.66
N LEU A 48 24.62 -36.39 -29.37
CA LEU A 48 25.31 -36.63 -28.09
C LEU A 48 26.84 -36.62 -28.18
N GLY A 49 27.41 -36.77 -29.38
CA GLY A 49 28.88 -36.88 -29.56
C GLY A 49 29.64 -35.57 -29.35
N GLY A 50 28.95 -34.44 -29.18
CA GLY A 50 29.54 -33.11 -29.07
C GLY A 50 29.93 -32.52 -30.43
N THR A 51 30.67 -31.42 -30.37
CA THR A 51 31.00 -30.59 -31.53
C THR A 51 32.48 -30.21 -31.56
N THR A 52 33.09 -30.23 -32.73
CA THR A 52 34.43 -29.68 -32.97
C THR A 52 34.34 -28.56 -34.00
N ILE A 53 34.81 -27.36 -33.65
CA ILE A 53 34.90 -26.21 -34.55
C ILE A 53 36.36 -26.02 -34.91
N ASN A 54 36.76 -26.42 -36.12
CA ASN A 54 38.13 -26.27 -36.59
C ASN A 54 38.37 -24.90 -37.24
N ALA A 55 37.38 -24.34 -37.93
CA ALA A 55 37.47 -23.06 -38.64
C ALA A 55 36.10 -22.40 -38.86
N GLY A 56 36.15 -21.09 -39.18
CA GLY A 56 34.96 -20.27 -39.42
C GLY A 56 34.14 -20.04 -38.15
N THR A 57 32.84 -19.77 -38.33
CA THR A 57 31.91 -19.47 -37.23
C THR A 57 30.84 -20.55 -37.11
N LEU A 58 30.56 -21.00 -35.89
CA LEU A 58 29.35 -21.76 -35.56
C LEU A 58 28.40 -20.86 -34.78
N ILE A 59 27.16 -20.76 -35.24
CA ILE A 59 26.11 -19.92 -34.66
C ILE A 59 24.96 -20.83 -34.27
N GLY A 60 24.48 -20.70 -33.04
CA GLY A 60 23.31 -21.43 -32.55
C GLY A 60 22.86 -20.91 -31.19
N ASP A 61 22.02 -21.65 -30.50
CA ASP A 61 21.61 -21.38 -29.13
C ASP A 61 21.67 -22.68 -28.30
N THR A 62 21.12 -22.66 -27.09
CA THR A 62 21.10 -23.84 -26.20
C THR A 62 20.20 -24.98 -26.67
N ASP A 63 19.28 -24.75 -27.61
CA ASP A 63 18.47 -25.80 -28.23
C ASP A 63 19.22 -26.45 -29.41
N SER A 64 20.04 -25.68 -30.14
CA SER A 64 20.76 -26.18 -31.31
C SER A 64 22.21 -26.63 -31.04
N LEU A 65 22.85 -26.16 -29.96
CA LEU A 65 24.23 -26.51 -29.60
C LEU A 65 24.23 -27.50 -28.43
N GLN A 66 24.67 -28.74 -28.72
CA GLN A 66 24.63 -29.84 -27.75
C GLN A 66 26.01 -30.45 -27.46
N GLY A 67 26.13 -31.04 -26.27
CA GLY A 67 27.32 -31.78 -25.83
C GLY A 67 28.53 -30.89 -25.56
N ASN A 68 29.72 -31.48 -25.46
CA ASN A 68 30.97 -30.71 -25.31
C ASN A 68 31.32 -30.02 -26.63
N ILE A 69 31.91 -28.82 -26.58
CA ILE A 69 32.42 -28.11 -27.76
C ILE A 69 33.92 -27.88 -27.63
N ALA A 70 34.69 -28.41 -28.57
CA ALA A 70 36.09 -28.05 -28.80
C ALA A 70 36.15 -26.95 -29.86
N ASN A 71 36.53 -25.73 -29.47
CA ASN A 71 36.48 -24.54 -30.32
C ASN A 71 37.87 -24.00 -30.65
N ALA A 72 38.25 -24.06 -31.93
CA ALA A 72 39.42 -23.40 -32.51
C ALA A 72 39.05 -22.23 -33.45
N GLY A 73 37.76 -22.05 -33.76
CA GLY A 73 37.23 -20.98 -34.61
C GLY A 73 36.48 -19.91 -33.81
N ALA A 74 35.26 -19.57 -34.25
CA ALA A 74 34.34 -18.70 -33.51
C ALA A 74 33.05 -19.44 -33.16
N LEU A 75 32.58 -19.29 -31.93
CA LEU A 75 31.31 -19.82 -31.43
C LEU A 75 30.41 -18.66 -31.03
N VAL A 76 29.18 -18.64 -31.54
CA VAL A 76 28.18 -17.61 -31.21
C VAL A 76 26.95 -18.30 -30.61
N PHE A 77 26.61 -17.94 -29.37
CA PHE A 77 25.31 -18.21 -28.77
C PHE A 77 24.36 -17.03 -29.06
N GLN A 78 23.51 -17.16 -30.09
CA GLN A 78 22.40 -16.24 -30.42
C GLN A 78 21.20 -16.51 -29.50
N GLN A 79 21.36 -16.28 -28.21
CA GLN A 79 20.40 -16.71 -27.20
C GLN A 79 19.29 -15.66 -27.01
N THR A 80 18.14 -15.84 -27.67
CA THR A 80 17.00 -14.91 -27.62
C THR A 80 16.06 -15.15 -26.44
N ALA A 81 15.94 -16.40 -25.97
CA ALA A 81 15.24 -16.79 -24.75
C ALA A 81 16.23 -17.29 -23.68
N ASN A 82 15.82 -17.47 -22.42
CA ASN A 82 16.73 -18.03 -21.41
C ASN A 82 17.03 -19.51 -21.69
N GLY A 83 18.28 -19.92 -21.50
CA GLY A 83 18.71 -21.30 -21.77
C GLY A 83 19.92 -21.71 -20.94
N THR A 84 20.12 -23.03 -20.80
CA THR A 84 21.22 -23.63 -20.03
C THR A 84 22.11 -24.46 -20.94
N TYR A 85 23.41 -24.19 -20.91
CA TYR A 85 24.42 -24.97 -21.59
C TYR A 85 25.26 -25.78 -20.59
N ALA A 86 25.11 -27.10 -20.65
CA ALA A 86 25.76 -28.03 -19.73
C ALA A 86 27.04 -28.67 -20.30
N GLY A 87 27.38 -28.40 -21.56
CA GLY A 87 28.58 -28.93 -22.20
C GLY A 87 29.85 -28.24 -21.70
N ILE A 88 30.97 -28.97 -21.70
CA ILE A 88 32.29 -28.39 -21.48
C ILE A 88 32.73 -27.67 -22.75
N LEU A 89 33.14 -26.41 -22.62
CA LEU A 89 33.85 -25.66 -23.66
C LEU A 89 35.35 -25.85 -23.50
N SER A 90 36.08 -25.99 -24.60
CA SER A 90 37.54 -26.11 -24.61
C SER A 90 38.14 -25.48 -25.86
N GLY A 91 39.45 -25.18 -25.82
CA GLY A 91 40.19 -24.62 -26.94
C GLY A 91 40.43 -23.11 -26.84
N THR A 92 40.94 -22.53 -27.92
CA THR A 92 41.44 -21.15 -27.99
C THR A 92 40.62 -20.23 -28.88
N GLY A 93 39.57 -20.75 -29.53
CA GLY A 93 38.67 -19.98 -30.38
C GLY A 93 37.87 -18.92 -29.60
N SER A 94 37.18 -18.01 -30.30
CA SER A 94 36.37 -16.97 -29.65
C SER A 94 34.97 -17.46 -29.29
N LEU A 95 34.40 -16.88 -28.24
CA LEU A 95 33.00 -17.05 -27.83
C LEU A 95 32.29 -15.70 -27.84
N LEU A 96 31.13 -15.62 -28.50
CA LEU A 96 30.23 -14.48 -28.46
C LEU A 96 28.88 -14.92 -27.89
N LYS A 97 28.43 -14.23 -26.84
CA LYS A 97 27.05 -14.28 -26.37
C LYS A 97 26.31 -13.06 -26.91
N ASP A 98 25.24 -13.32 -27.65
CA ASP A 98 24.33 -12.32 -28.20
C ASP A 98 22.87 -12.71 -27.91
N GLY A 99 21.92 -11.83 -28.23
CA GLY A 99 20.50 -11.98 -27.94
C GLY A 99 20.14 -11.61 -26.48
N VAL A 100 18.87 -11.25 -26.26
CA VAL A 100 18.38 -10.71 -24.97
C VAL A 100 18.27 -11.74 -23.85
N GLY A 101 18.29 -13.03 -24.17
CA GLY A 101 18.15 -14.12 -23.21
C GLY A 101 19.38 -14.34 -22.33
N THR A 102 19.18 -15.05 -21.23
CA THR A 102 20.25 -15.52 -20.35
C THR A 102 20.84 -16.82 -20.88
N LEU A 103 22.16 -16.88 -21.04
CA LEU A 103 22.92 -18.12 -21.20
C LEU A 103 23.50 -18.51 -19.84
N LEU A 104 23.00 -19.59 -19.25
CA LEU A 104 23.58 -20.19 -18.05
C LEU A 104 24.58 -21.28 -18.45
N VAL A 105 25.85 -21.10 -18.09
CA VAL A 105 26.90 -22.12 -18.25
C VAL A 105 27.12 -22.81 -16.91
N THR A 106 26.94 -24.13 -16.88
CA THR A 106 27.02 -24.92 -15.64
C THR A 106 28.29 -25.76 -15.52
N ALA A 107 28.94 -26.08 -16.64
CA ALA A 107 30.13 -26.91 -16.66
C ALA A 107 31.41 -26.15 -16.29
N ASN A 108 32.40 -26.90 -15.79
CA ASN A 108 33.76 -26.39 -15.65
C ASN A 108 34.45 -26.39 -17.01
N SER A 109 34.54 -25.21 -17.63
CA SER A 109 35.20 -24.96 -18.91
C SER A 109 36.48 -24.14 -18.72
N SER A 110 37.23 -24.40 -17.64
CA SER A 110 38.54 -23.77 -17.39
C SER A 110 39.57 -24.02 -18.50
N GLY A 111 39.38 -25.08 -19.32
CA GLY A 111 40.18 -25.37 -20.50
C GLY A 111 39.83 -24.55 -21.76
N PHE A 112 38.77 -23.73 -21.73
CA PHE A 112 38.49 -22.75 -22.78
C PHE A 112 39.22 -21.45 -22.47
N THR A 113 40.29 -21.15 -23.20
CA THR A 113 41.19 -20.01 -22.91
C THR A 113 41.04 -18.85 -23.90
N GLY A 114 40.22 -19.01 -24.94
CA GLY A 114 39.96 -17.97 -25.92
C GLY A 114 39.07 -16.83 -25.38
N PRO A 115 39.01 -15.69 -26.10
CA PRO A 115 38.28 -14.51 -25.64
C PRO A 115 36.75 -14.74 -25.66
N ILE A 116 36.08 -14.23 -24.64
CA ILE A 116 34.62 -14.31 -24.46
C ILE A 116 34.05 -12.90 -24.51
N THR A 117 33.06 -12.64 -25.36
CA THR A 117 32.38 -11.35 -25.45
C THR A 117 30.90 -11.52 -25.17
N ILE A 118 30.34 -10.66 -24.31
CA ILE A 118 28.89 -10.56 -24.07
C ILE A 118 28.41 -9.27 -24.75
N ALA A 119 27.84 -9.39 -25.95
CA ALA A 119 27.33 -8.24 -26.68
C ALA A 119 25.95 -7.79 -26.16
N ALA A 120 25.08 -8.76 -25.88
CA ALA A 120 23.71 -8.53 -25.41
C ALA A 120 23.22 -9.62 -24.45
N GLY A 121 22.23 -9.26 -23.62
CA GLY A 121 21.59 -10.16 -22.65
C GLY A 121 22.54 -10.54 -21.51
N THR A 122 22.33 -11.72 -20.93
CA THR A 122 23.06 -12.14 -19.72
C THR A 122 23.88 -13.40 -19.98
N LEU A 123 25.14 -13.41 -19.55
CA LEU A 123 25.91 -14.63 -19.33
C LEU A 123 25.97 -14.91 -17.83
N SER A 124 25.44 -16.05 -17.40
CA SER A 124 25.54 -16.54 -16.04
C SER A 124 26.56 -17.69 -15.98
N VAL A 125 27.68 -17.48 -15.29
CA VAL A 125 28.69 -18.53 -15.09
C VAL A 125 28.44 -19.18 -13.73
N GLY A 126 27.82 -20.35 -13.73
CA GLY A 126 27.43 -21.06 -12.53
C GLY A 126 26.26 -20.43 -11.78
N ASN A 127 25.71 -21.21 -10.87
CA ASN A 127 24.65 -20.83 -9.94
C ASN A 127 24.80 -21.66 -8.64
N ALA A 128 23.88 -21.49 -7.69
CA ALA A 128 23.93 -22.23 -6.43
C ALA A 128 23.99 -23.76 -6.59
N ALA A 129 23.43 -24.31 -7.68
CA ALA A 129 23.48 -25.74 -7.99
C ALA A 129 24.79 -26.17 -8.70
N ASN A 130 25.52 -25.22 -9.29
CA ASN A 130 26.72 -25.45 -10.08
C ASN A 130 27.84 -24.46 -9.70
N PRO A 131 28.31 -24.45 -8.44
CA PRO A 131 29.33 -23.50 -7.99
C PRO A 131 30.71 -23.74 -8.62
N GLY A 132 30.95 -24.93 -9.20
CA GLY A 132 32.19 -25.29 -9.87
C GLY A 132 32.26 -24.89 -11.36
N ALA A 133 31.25 -24.19 -11.89
CA ALA A 133 31.27 -23.71 -13.26
C ALA A 133 32.42 -22.73 -13.49
N ALA A 134 33.06 -22.79 -14.65
CA ALA A 134 34.23 -21.98 -14.94
C ALA A 134 34.38 -21.67 -16.43
N LEU A 135 34.97 -20.53 -16.77
CA LEU A 135 35.42 -20.18 -18.12
C LEU A 135 36.87 -19.66 -18.05
N GLY A 136 37.81 -20.35 -18.67
CA GLY A 136 39.24 -20.02 -18.51
C GLY A 136 39.69 -18.72 -19.18
N GLY A 137 39.00 -18.29 -20.23
CA GLY A 137 39.36 -17.14 -21.04
C GLY A 137 38.97 -15.78 -20.43
N PRO A 138 39.53 -14.68 -20.97
CA PRO A 138 39.12 -13.33 -20.57
C PRO A 138 37.70 -13.02 -21.08
N VAL A 139 36.89 -12.39 -20.22
CA VAL A 139 35.52 -11.98 -20.51
C VAL A 139 35.45 -10.47 -20.71
N THR A 140 34.86 -10.06 -21.83
CA THR A 140 34.52 -8.67 -22.15
C THR A 140 33.00 -8.50 -22.11
N VAL A 141 32.51 -7.62 -21.25
CA VAL A 141 31.07 -7.27 -21.16
C VAL A 141 30.84 -6.01 -21.97
N GLY A 142 30.14 -6.11 -23.10
CA GLY A 142 29.73 -4.95 -23.90
C GLY A 142 28.61 -4.14 -23.22
N PRO A 143 28.29 -2.93 -23.69
CA PRO A 143 27.29 -2.05 -23.05
C PRO A 143 25.88 -2.65 -22.91
N GLY A 144 25.48 -3.55 -23.81
CA GLY A 144 24.21 -4.28 -23.74
C GLY A 144 24.26 -5.62 -22.99
N GLY A 145 25.46 -6.00 -22.51
CA GLY A 145 25.72 -7.27 -21.86
C GLY A 145 25.69 -7.19 -20.34
N THR A 146 25.30 -8.30 -19.70
CA THR A 146 25.39 -8.51 -18.27
C THR A 146 26.18 -9.79 -17.96
N LEU A 147 27.16 -9.71 -17.05
CA LEU A 147 27.81 -10.86 -16.46
C LEU A 147 27.27 -11.10 -15.04
N THR A 148 26.93 -12.34 -14.71
CA THR A 148 26.54 -12.74 -13.36
C THR A 148 26.90 -14.21 -13.09
N GLY A 149 26.56 -14.71 -11.90
CA GLY A 149 26.75 -16.10 -11.49
C GLY A 149 27.65 -16.26 -10.27
N SER A 150 28.03 -17.50 -10.01
CA SER A 150 28.82 -17.91 -8.82
C SER A 150 30.08 -18.70 -9.14
N GLY A 151 30.40 -18.85 -10.43
CA GLY A 151 31.57 -19.57 -10.93
C GLY A 151 32.82 -18.69 -11.07
N SER A 152 33.81 -19.21 -11.80
CA SER A 152 35.09 -18.53 -12.03
C SER A 152 35.35 -18.17 -13.50
N ILE A 153 36.05 -17.06 -13.73
CA ILE A 153 36.48 -16.60 -15.05
C ILE A 153 37.97 -16.23 -15.08
N GLY A 154 38.59 -16.24 -16.26
CA GLY A 154 40.02 -15.94 -16.43
C GLY A 154 40.40 -14.48 -16.19
N GLY A 155 39.59 -13.54 -16.64
CA GLY A 155 39.82 -12.09 -16.52
C GLY A 155 38.56 -11.33 -16.92
N LEU A 156 38.44 -10.05 -16.55
CA LEU A 156 37.22 -9.28 -16.78
C LEU A 156 37.54 -7.87 -17.29
N THR A 157 36.92 -7.47 -18.39
CA THR A 157 36.80 -6.08 -18.83
C THR A 157 35.32 -5.76 -19.05
N ALA A 158 34.73 -4.91 -18.21
CA ALA A 158 33.32 -4.58 -18.29
C ALA A 158 33.11 -3.16 -18.81
N GLY A 159 32.41 -3.02 -19.94
CA GLY A 159 31.75 -1.78 -20.38
C GLY A 159 30.23 -1.80 -20.17
N GLY A 160 29.65 -2.96 -19.87
CA GLY A 160 28.25 -3.14 -19.46
C GLY A 160 28.08 -3.43 -17.96
N THR A 161 27.14 -4.31 -17.63
CA THR A 161 26.77 -4.60 -16.23
C THR A 161 27.47 -5.87 -15.71
N VAL A 162 27.97 -5.80 -14.48
CA VAL A 162 28.39 -6.95 -13.69
C VAL A 162 27.47 -7.03 -12.49
N ALA A 163 26.68 -8.09 -12.37
CA ALA A 163 25.69 -8.25 -11.30
C ALA A 163 26.12 -9.32 -10.30
N ILE A 164 26.18 -8.96 -9.02
CA ILE A 164 26.59 -9.84 -7.92
C ILE A 164 25.59 -9.83 -6.75
N GLY A 165 25.71 -10.84 -5.89
CA GLY A 165 24.94 -10.97 -4.66
C GLY A 165 23.60 -11.67 -4.88
N GLY A 166 22.70 -11.56 -3.90
CA GLY A 166 21.38 -12.22 -3.90
C GLY A 166 21.48 -13.73 -4.14
N SER A 167 20.52 -14.29 -4.89
CA SER A 167 20.53 -15.69 -5.34
C SER A 167 21.51 -15.97 -6.49
N THR A 168 22.01 -14.91 -7.15
CA THR A 168 22.96 -14.99 -8.26
C THR A 168 24.37 -15.40 -7.81
N GLY A 169 24.74 -15.13 -6.56
CA GLY A 169 26.07 -15.38 -6.04
C GLY A 169 27.10 -14.41 -6.60
N THR A 170 28.39 -14.77 -6.55
CA THR A 170 29.50 -13.89 -6.95
C THR A 170 30.55 -14.58 -7.79
N ILE A 171 31.03 -13.86 -8.80
CA ILE A 171 32.08 -14.33 -9.71
C ILE A 171 33.46 -14.20 -9.07
N SER A 172 34.27 -15.25 -9.24
CA SER A 172 35.72 -15.20 -9.01
C SER A 172 36.46 -14.94 -10.32
N VAL A 173 37.42 -14.02 -10.31
CA VAL A 173 38.23 -13.65 -11.47
C VAL A 173 39.67 -14.02 -11.17
N GLY A 174 40.24 -14.95 -11.93
CA GLY A 174 41.62 -15.41 -11.72
C GLY A 174 42.65 -14.33 -12.04
N GLY A 175 42.41 -13.51 -13.06
CA GLY A 175 43.25 -12.42 -13.52
C GLY A 175 42.80 -11.04 -13.06
N ASN A 176 42.99 -10.04 -13.92
CA ASN A 176 42.64 -8.65 -13.62
C ASN A 176 41.16 -8.35 -13.90
N VAL A 177 40.62 -7.36 -13.18
CA VAL A 177 39.32 -6.75 -13.44
C VAL A 177 39.52 -5.30 -13.89
N ALA A 178 38.89 -4.91 -14.99
CA ALA A 178 38.77 -3.53 -15.42
C ALA A 178 37.28 -3.17 -15.57
N LEU A 179 36.76 -2.32 -14.69
CA LEU A 179 35.44 -1.70 -14.86
C LEU A 179 35.64 -0.40 -15.65
N ALA A 180 35.29 -0.42 -16.93
CA ALA A 180 35.51 0.66 -17.88
C ALA A 180 34.51 1.81 -17.69
N ASN A 181 34.71 2.90 -18.43
CA ASN A 181 33.77 4.02 -18.46
C ASN A 181 32.37 3.56 -18.91
N GLY A 182 31.33 4.00 -18.22
CA GLY A 182 29.94 3.62 -18.50
C GLY A 182 29.52 2.26 -17.94
N SER A 183 30.44 1.47 -17.37
CA SER A 183 30.10 0.20 -16.74
C SER A 183 29.34 0.36 -15.42
N THR A 184 28.56 -0.67 -15.07
CA THR A 184 27.83 -0.72 -13.80
C THR A 184 28.19 -1.99 -13.04
N LEU A 185 28.67 -1.85 -11.80
CA LEU A 185 28.68 -2.94 -10.83
C LEU A 185 27.38 -2.89 -10.05
N GLN A 186 26.49 -3.84 -10.29
CA GLN A 186 25.22 -3.97 -9.59
C GLN A 186 25.37 -4.96 -8.43
N VAL A 187 25.07 -4.52 -7.22
CA VAL A 187 25.19 -5.32 -5.99
C VAL A 187 23.81 -5.50 -5.39
N THR A 188 23.39 -6.75 -5.20
CA THR A 188 22.16 -7.10 -4.50
C THR A 188 22.50 -7.75 -3.17
N PRO A 189 22.34 -7.07 -2.03
CA PRO A 189 22.60 -7.68 -0.73
C PRO A 189 21.67 -8.87 -0.44
N GLY A 190 22.24 -9.95 0.10
CA GLY A 190 21.48 -11.06 0.64
C GLY A 190 20.83 -10.72 1.99
N ALA A 191 20.16 -11.71 2.59
CA ALA A 191 19.59 -11.56 3.93
C ALA A 191 20.67 -11.12 4.94
N GLY A 192 20.33 -10.15 5.79
CA GLY A 192 21.28 -9.56 6.73
C GLY A 192 22.44 -8.83 6.07
N GLY A 193 22.28 -8.35 4.83
CA GLY A 193 23.28 -7.54 4.12
C GLY A 193 24.48 -8.32 3.60
N THR A 194 24.40 -9.65 3.65
CA THR A 194 25.52 -10.50 3.25
C THR A 194 25.72 -10.44 1.74
N VAL A 195 26.92 -10.03 1.33
CA VAL A 195 27.39 -10.08 -0.04
C VAL A 195 28.76 -10.72 0.00
N THR A 196 28.99 -11.72 -0.85
CA THR A 196 30.36 -12.15 -1.13
C THR A 196 30.97 -11.14 -2.11
N PRO A 197 32.17 -10.62 -1.92
CA PRO A 197 32.74 -9.67 -2.87
C PRO A 197 33.13 -10.38 -4.18
N ILE A 198 33.30 -9.61 -5.27
CA ILE A 198 34.06 -10.10 -6.43
C ILE A 198 35.48 -10.39 -5.95
N SER A 199 35.89 -11.65 -6.08
CA SER A 199 37.25 -12.08 -5.73
C SER A 199 38.13 -11.98 -6.96
N VAL A 200 39.15 -11.13 -6.92
CA VAL A 200 40.07 -10.86 -8.03
C VAL A 200 41.47 -11.33 -7.64
N GLY A 201 42.00 -12.30 -8.39
CA GLY A 201 43.35 -12.82 -8.21
C GLY A 201 44.43 -11.84 -8.66
N GLY A 202 44.12 -10.98 -9.63
CA GLY A 202 44.97 -9.89 -10.11
C GLY A 202 44.60 -8.52 -9.54
N ALA A 203 44.91 -7.47 -10.30
CA ALA A 203 44.55 -6.09 -9.96
C ALA A 203 43.11 -5.75 -10.40
N ALA A 204 42.45 -4.87 -9.65
CA ALA A 204 41.17 -4.27 -10.02
C ALA A 204 41.35 -2.78 -10.34
N THR A 205 40.85 -2.36 -11.50
CA THR A 205 40.88 -0.96 -11.95
C THR A 205 39.48 -0.45 -12.19
N LEU A 206 39.14 0.67 -11.56
CA LEU A 206 37.87 1.37 -11.69
C LEU A 206 38.10 2.65 -12.52
N ALA A 207 37.62 2.66 -13.76
CA ALA A 207 37.77 3.82 -14.63
C ALA A 207 36.82 4.96 -14.22
N PRO A 208 37.19 6.24 -14.47
CA PRO A 208 36.26 7.36 -14.37
C PRO A 208 35.01 7.13 -15.22
N GLY A 209 33.84 7.48 -14.70
CA GLY A 209 32.52 7.25 -15.29
C GLY A 209 31.93 5.85 -15.04
N SER A 210 32.58 5.00 -14.24
CA SER A 210 31.97 3.75 -13.75
C SER A 210 30.95 4.02 -12.63
N THR A 211 29.93 3.17 -12.55
CA THR A 211 28.83 3.27 -11.59
C THR A 211 28.79 2.06 -10.66
N LEU A 212 28.58 2.32 -9.36
CA LEU A 212 28.19 1.30 -8.39
C LEU A 212 26.71 1.48 -8.08
N GLN A 213 25.91 0.47 -8.42
CA GLN A 213 24.47 0.45 -8.17
C GLN A 213 24.16 -0.56 -7.08
N LEU A 214 23.55 -0.11 -5.98
CA LEU A 214 23.07 -1.00 -4.94
C LEU A 214 21.57 -1.19 -5.06
N VAL A 215 21.17 -2.42 -5.31
CA VAL A 215 19.76 -2.82 -5.37
C VAL A 215 19.21 -2.95 -3.97
N ARG A 216 18.00 -2.44 -3.76
CA ARG A 216 17.29 -2.52 -2.49
C ARG A 216 17.12 -3.98 -2.02
N ALA A 217 17.42 -4.25 -0.76
CA ALA A 217 17.18 -5.53 -0.10
C ALA A 217 16.30 -5.30 1.13
N THR A 218 15.40 -6.24 1.43
CA THR A 218 14.47 -6.13 2.57
C THR A 218 15.22 -6.10 3.92
N ASP A 219 16.28 -6.89 4.04
CA ASP A 219 17.03 -7.09 5.29
C ASP A 219 18.44 -6.47 5.26
N LEU A 220 18.56 -5.26 4.72
CA LEU A 220 19.83 -4.53 4.69
C LEU A 220 20.20 -4.00 6.10
N PRO A 221 21.25 -4.50 6.77
CA PRO A 221 21.72 -3.92 8.00
C PRO A 221 22.34 -2.55 7.70
N LEU A 222 21.71 -1.51 8.23
CA LEU A 222 22.26 -0.16 8.17
C LEU A 222 23.58 -0.13 8.97
N PHE A 223 24.51 0.73 8.55
CA PHE A 223 25.81 0.92 9.20
C PHE A 223 26.73 -0.31 9.23
N THR A 224 26.42 -1.36 8.47
CA THR A 224 27.32 -2.50 8.27
C THR A 224 28.10 -2.32 6.98
N GLU A 225 29.40 -2.58 7.01
CA GLU A 225 30.22 -2.61 5.80
C GLU A 225 29.94 -3.89 5.01
N ILE A 226 29.55 -3.71 3.76
CA ILE A 226 29.29 -4.75 2.78
C ILE A 226 30.49 -4.79 1.82
N PRO A 227 31.32 -5.84 1.85
CA PRO A 227 32.44 -5.95 0.94
C PRO A 227 31.94 -6.22 -0.49
N VAL A 228 32.44 -5.46 -1.46
CA VAL A 228 32.00 -5.53 -2.86
C VAL A 228 33.13 -6.01 -3.78
N ILE A 229 34.38 -5.60 -3.53
CA ILE A 229 35.55 -6.04 -4.29
C ILE A 229 36.67 -6.45 -3.34
N SER A 230 37.33 -7.57 -3.64
CA SER A 230 38.59 -7.98 -3.03
C SER A 230 39.59 -8.30 -4.15
N ALA A 231 40.68 -7.53 -4.24
CA ALA A 231 41.67 -7.62 -5.30
C ALA A 231 43.08 -7.86 -4.75
N ALA A 232 43.59 -9.08 -4.94
CA ALA A 232 44.89 -9.50 -4.41
C ALA A 232 46.07 -8.74 -5.04
N GLY A 233 45.94 -8.33 -6.30
CA GLY A 233 46.93 -7.50 -7.02
C GLY A 233 46.79 -6.00 -6.81
N GLY A 234 45.86 -5.56 -5.93
CA GLY A 234 45.62 -4.15 -5.60
C GLY A 234 44.42 -3.54 -6.32
N LEU A 235 43.88 -2.47 -5.73
CA LEU A 235 42.75 -1.69 -6.24
C LEU A 235 43.23 -0.30 -6.67
N THR A 236 42.81 0.15 -7.86
CA THR A 236 43.11 1.48 -8.41
C THR A 236 41.86 2.16 -8.95
N GLY A 237 41.72 3.45 -8.69
CA GLY A 237 40.55 4.24 -9.08
C GLY A 237 39.38 4.14 -8.10
N GLN A 238 38.26 4.79 -8.44
CA GLN A 238 37.02 4.82 -7.66
C GLN A 238 35.82 4.90 -8.60
N PHE A 239 34.65 4.46 -8.11
CA PHE A 239 33.38 4.70 -8.80
C PHE A 239 33.10 6.19 -8.85
N THR A 240 32.65 6.68 -10.01
CA THR A 240 32.26 8.09 -10.20
C THR A 240 30.84 8.33 -9.71
N ASN A 241 29.95 7.36 -9.93
CA ASN A 241 28.57 7.41 -9.47
C ASN A 241 28.33 6.28 -8.48
N VAL A 242 27.70 6.60 -7.36
CA VAL A 242 27.19 5.60 -6.40
C VAL A 242 25.71 5.88 -6.24
N VAL A 243 24.88 4.94 -6.71
CA VAL A 243 23.43 5.08 -6.76
C VAL A 243 22.77 3.99 -5.94
N SER A 244 21.64 4.31 -5.32
CA SER A 244 20.84 3.36 -4.56
C SER A 244 19.37 3.71 -4.65
N ASP A 245 18.52 2.71 -4.58
CA ASP A 245 17.07 2.88 -4.70
C ASP A 245 16.40 3.28 -3.36
N TYR A 246 17.13 3.84 -2.40
CA TYR A 246 16.63 4.20 -1.06
C TYR A 246 16.40 5.72 -0.91
N ALA A 247 15.27 6.11 -0.32
CA ALA A 247 14.90 7.51 -0.10
C ALA A 247 15.73 8.21 0.99
N PHE A 248 16.06 7.50 2.08
CA PHE A 248 16.58 8.12 3.30
C PHE A 248 18.00 7.68 3.69
N VAL A 249 18.58 6.72 2.96
CA VAL A 249 19.95 6.27 3.19
C VAL A 249 20.78 6.42 1.93
N THR A 250 22.04 6.80 2.09
CA THR A 250 23.00 6.92 0.99
C THR A 250 24.14 5.92 1.22
N PRO A 251 24.59 5.24 0.15
CA PRO A 251 25.77 4.39 0.19
C PRO A 251 27.04 5.24 0.33
N ASN A 252 27.88 4.89 1.29
CA ASN A 252 29.23 5.42 1.48
C ASN A 252 30.24 4.34 1.10
N VAL A 253 31.12 4.66 0.15
CA VAL A 253 32.16 3.75 -0.31
C VAL A 253 33.43 3.94 0.51
N SER A 254 33.93 2.86 1.11
CA SER A 254 35.24 2.79 1.74
C SER A 254 36.17 1.92 0.88
N ALA A 255 37.37 2.41 0.58
CA ALA A 255 38.37 1.69 -0.20
C ALA A 255 39.69 1.59 0.55
N SER A 256 40.33 0.43 0.45
CA SER A 256 41.71 0.18 0.90
C SER A 256 42.60 -0.15 -0.31
N ALA A 257 43.86 -0.51 -0.05
CA ALA A 257 44.79 -0.90 -1.12
C ALA A 257 44.33 -2.13 -1.91
N THR A 258 43.49 -3.00 -1.34
CA THR A 258 43.09 -4.29 -1.93
C THR A 258 41.59 -4.59 -1.82
N ALA A 259 40.79 -3.71 -1.24
CA ALA A 259 39.36 -3.96 -1.05
C ALA A 259 38.51 -2.70 -1.20
N LEU A 260 37.25 -2.90 -1.59
CA LEU A 260 36.21 -1.88 -1.61
C LEU A 260 34.98 -2.42 -0.89
N SER A 261 34.48 -1.64 0.05
CA SER A 261 33.26 -1.91 0.83
C SER A 261 32.29 -0.75 0.71
N VAL A 262 31.01 -1.03 0.97
CA VAL A 262 29.94 -0.03 1.03
C VAL A 262 29.25 -0.12 2.37
N SER A 263 29.01 1.00 3.01
CA SER A 263 28.13 1.11 4.18
C SER A 263 26.97 2.03 3.87
N PHE A 264 25.83 1.84 4.53
CA PHE A 264 24.68 2.73 4.40
C PHE A 264 24.55 3.59 5.64
N GLY A 265 24.47 4.90 5.44
CA GLY A 265 24.17 5.87 6.48
C GLY A 265 22.94 6.70 6.13
N ARG A 266 22.31 7.32 7.12
CA ARG A 266 21.27 8.33 6.86
C ARG A 266 21.83 9.42 5.95
N ASN A 267 21.05 9.77 4.94
CA ASN A 267 21.31 10.93 4.13
C ASN A 267 20.86 12.21 4.86
N THR A 268 21.00 13.36 4.21
CA THR A 268 20.60 14.67 4.76
C THR A 268 19.14 15.02 4.51
N VAL A 269 18.36 14.15 3.87
CA VAL A 269 16.94 14.38 3.60
C VAL A 269 16.18 14.17 4.92
N ALA A 270 15.49 15.21 5.39
CA ALA A 270 14.55 15.06 6.50
C ALA A 270 13.29 14.35 5.98
N MET A 271 12.74 13.42 6.76
CA MET A 271 11.56 12.65 6.36
C MET A 271 10.34 13.56 6.11
N VAL A 272 10.25 14.67 6.85
CA VAL A 272 9.19 15.67 6.68
C VAL A 272 9.22 16.36 5.33
N ASP A 273 10.40 16.51 4.71
CA ASP A 273 10.56 17.17 3.41
C ASP A 273 10.12 16.27 2.25
N ALA A 274 9.95 14.97 2.51
CA ALA A 274 9.53 13.99 1.51
C ALA A 274 8.00 13.88 1.38
N VAL A 275 7.24 14.59 2.23
CA VAL A 275 5.76 14.56 2.27
C VAL A 275 5.16 15.95 2.46
N THR A 276 3.92 16.12 2.02
CA THR A 276 3.26 17.44 2.01
C THR A 276 2.02 17.53 2.89
N ALA A 277 1.33 16.41 3.15
CA ALA A 277 0.13 16.39 3.99
C ALA A 277 0.50 16.56 5.48
N PRO A 278 -0.20 17.42 6.25
CA PRO A 278 0.06 17.64 7.67
C PRO A 278 0.18 16.36 8.53
N ASN A 279 -0.72 15.40 8.39
CA ASN A 279 -0.71 14.12 9.10
C ASN A 279 0.52 13.28 8.70
N GLN A 280 0.90 13.30 7.43
CA GLN A 280 2.11 12.63 6.94
C GLN A 280 3.36 13.29 7.50
N GLN A 281 3.41 14.63 7.54
CA GLN A 281 4.52 15.39 8.10
C GLN A 281 4.65 15.17 9.61
N ALA A 282 3.54 15.12 10.35
CA ALA A 282 3.53 14.81 11.77
C ALA A 282 4.09 13.41 12.05
N ALA A 283 3.62 12.40 11.30
CA ALA A 283 4.15 11.03 11.37
C ALA A 283 5.63 10.97 10.98
N ALA A 284 6.04 11.68 9.92
CA ALA A 284 7.42 11.73 9.45
C ALA A 284 8.36 12.37 10.49
N ALA A 285 7.96 13.49 11.10
CA ALA A 285 8.69 14.14 12.17
C ALA A 285 8.81 13.22 13.39
N ALA A 286 7.73 12.53 13.75
CA ALA A 286 7.72 11.58 14.85
C ALA A 286 8.70 10.42 14.61
N VAL A 287 8.71 9.84 13.40
CA VAL A 287 9.67 8.78 13.05
C VAL A 287 11.10 9.32 13.08
N ASP A 288 11.38 10.48 12.47
CA ASP A 288 12.74 11.04 12.42
C ASP A 288 13.30 11.34 13.82
N GLY A 289 12.43 11.61 14.81
CA GLY A 289 12.81 11.81 16.21
C GLY A 289 13.08 10.52 17.00
N LEU A 290 12.78 9.34 16.45
CA LEU A 290 13.00 8.06 17.14
C LEU A 290 14.50 7.73 17.23
N PRO A 291 14.93 6.96 18.25
CA PRO A 291 16.25 6.37 18.27
C PRO A 291 16.50 5.53 17.01
N THR A 292 17.73 5.54 16.49
CA THR A 292 18.09 4.77 15.29
C THR A 292 17.93 3.26 15.47
N THR A 293 17.85 2.78 16.71
CA THR A 293 17.57 1.38 17.05
C THR A 293 16.08 1.03 17.04
N SER A 294 15.18 2.02 16.89
CA SER A 294 13.75 1.79 16.81
C SER A 294 13.41 0.95 15.56
N PRO A 295 12.61 -0.12 15.70
CA PRO A 295 12.18 -0.91 14.56
C PRO A 295 11.43 -0.10 13.50
N VAL A 296 10.59 0.87 13.92
CA VAL A 296 9.85 1.75 13.00
C VAL A 296 10.81 2.62 12.21
N TYR A 297 11.79 3.23 12.90
CA TYR A 297 12.83 4.03 12.26
C TYR A 297 13.59 3.21 11.22
N GLN A 298 14.06 2.02 11.61
CA GLN A 298 14.82 1.10 10.75
C GLN A 298 14.03 0.65 9.53
N ALA A 299 12.71 0.52 9.63
CA ALA A 299 11.86 0.19 8.50
C ALA A 299 11.67 1.39 7.55
N VAL A 300 11.36 2.58 8.09
CA VAL A 300 11.08 3.77 7.28
C VAL A 300 12.30 4.23 6.49
N VAL A 301 13.50 4.20 7.06
CA VAL A 301 14.71 4.62 6.35
C VAL A 301 15.08 3.73 5.15
N ARG A 302 14.44 2.55 5.03
CA ARG A 302 14.61 1.60 3.92
C ARG A 302 13.55 1.74 2.83
N LEU A 303 12.66 2.73 2.95
CA LEU A 303 11.68 3.01 1.92
C LEU A 303 12.37 3.28 0.57
N PRO A 304 11.75 2.83 -0.53
CA PRO A 304 12.26 3.13 -1.85
C PRO A 304 12.24 4.64 -2.10
N ASP A 305 13.15 5.12 -2.95
CA ASP A 305 13.14 6.49 -3.48
C ASP A 305 11.99 6.67 -4.50
N ASP A 306 10.76 6.55 -4.00
CA ASP A 306 9.50 6.70 -4.74
C ASP A 306 8.54 7.58 -3.91
N PRO A 307 8.21 8.80 -4.38
CA PRO A 307 7.31 9.72 -3.68
C PRO A 307 5.95 9.10 -3.32
N GLN A 308 5.41 8.21 -4.16
CA GLN A 308 4.11 7.58 -3.87
C GLN A 308 4.23 6.56 -2.75
N ALA A 309 5.28 5.73 -2.76
CA ALA A 309 5.57 4.80 -1.68
C ALA A 309 5.80 5.51 -0.34
N ILE A 310 6.52 6.63 -0.36
CA ILE A 310 6.81 7.43 0.83
C ILE A 310 5.52 8.06 1.39
N SER A 311 4.70 8.67 0.53
CA SER A 311 3.42 9.26 0.97
C SER A 311 2.48 8.20 1.54
N THR A 312 2.40 7.03 0.90
CA THR A 312 1.61 5.89 1.39
C THR A 312 2.09 5.41 2.76
N ALA A 313 3.40 5.31 2.95
CA ALA A 313 4.01 4.92 4.21
C ALA A 313 3.60 5.86 5.34
N PHE A 314 3.85 7.16 5.20
CA PHE A 314 3.54 8.13 6.26
C PHE A 314 2.04 8.36 6.46
N ALA A 315 1.22 8.23 5.42
CA ALA A 315 -0.24 8.24 5.57
C ALA A 315 -0.71 7.07 6.45
N SER A 316 -0.21 5.85 6.17
CA SER A 316 -0.57 4.66 6.94
C SER A 316 -0.06 4.69 8.38
N LEU A 317 1.09 5.32 8.65
CA LEU A 317 1.68 5.48 9.99
C LEU A 317 0.94 6.49 10.87
N SER A 318 0.22 7.45 10.27
CA SER A 318 -0.37 8.58 11.00
C SER A 318 -1.41 8.21 12.06
N GLY A 319 -2.18 7.13 11.86
CA GLY A 319 -3.29 6.79 12.76
C GLY A 319 -4.55 7.63 12.57
N GLU A 320 -4.69 8.31 11.41
CA GLU A 320 -5.82 9.19 11.09
C GLU A 320 -7.21 8.56 11.31
N SER A 321 -7.34 7.26 11.09
CA SER A 321 -8.59 6.52 11.27
C SER A 321 -9.16 6.63 12.70
N HIS A 322 -8.33 6.80 13.72
CA HIS A 322 -8.79 7.02 15.10
C HIS A 322 -9.41 8.40 15.30
N ALA A 323 -8.78 9.45 14.75
CA ALA A 323 -9.32 10.80 14.78
C ALA A 323 -10.64 10.89 13.99
N SER A 324 -10.68 10.27 12.81
CA SER A 324 -11.88 10.20 11.96
C SER A 324 -13.02 9.37 12.58
N THR A 325 -12.71 8.34 13.37
CA THR A 325 -13.71 7.60 14.15
C THR A 325 -14.34 8.48 15.21
N ALA A 326 -13.55 9.30 15.93
CA ALA A 326 -14.10 10.24 16.89
C ALA A 326 -15.05 11.26 16.26
N THR A 327 -14.72 11.77 15.08
CA THR A 327 -15.61 12.65 14.31
C THR A 327 -16.93 11.99 13.95
N ALA A 328 -16.93 10.68 13.65
CA ALA A 328 -18.16 9.93 13.46
C ALA A 328 -19.02 9.88 14.73
N LEU A 329 -18.43 9.66 15.91
CA LEU A 329 -19.17 9.65 17.18
C LEU A 329 -19.72 11.03 17.52
N LEU A 330 -18.95 12.09 17.24
CA LEU A 330 -19.27 13.48 17.55
C LEU A 330 -20.51 14.00 16.79
N ASP A 331 -20.68 13.61 15.52
CA ASP A 331 -21.88 13.91 14.71
C ASP A 331 -22.98 12.84 14.85
N SER A 332 -22.82 11.84 15.73
CA SER A 332 -23.89 10.87 15.96
C SER A 332 -25.10 11.53 16.61
N ARG A 333 -26.29 11.31 16.02
CA ARG A 333 -27.58 11.86 16.48
C ARG A 333 -28.66 10.79 16.51
N PHE A 334 -28.25 9.59 16.88
CA PHE A 334 -29.08 8.39 16.77
C PHE A 334 -30.39 8.54 17.55
N LEU A 335 -30.33 8.69 18.87
CA LEU A 335 -31.53 8.77 19.72
C LEU A 335 -32.37 10.02 19.42
N LEU A 336 -31.72 11.18 19.25
CA LEU A 336 -32.37 12.45 18.96
C LEU A 336 -33.18 12.44 17.65
N SER A 337 -32.69 11.73 16.63
CA SER A 337 -33.42 11.60 15.37
C SER A 337 -34.74 10.84 15.54
N GLY A 338 -34.75 9.75 16.33
CA GLY A 338 -35.98 8.99 16.60
C GLY A 338 -36.94 9.73 17.49
N VAL A 339 -36.45 10.40 18.54
CA VAL A 339 -37.28 11.28 19.38
C VAL A 339 -37.92 12.37 18.53
N GLY A 340 -37.13 13.08 17.71
CA GLY A 340 -37.63 14.11 16.82
C GLY A 340 -38.65 13.56 15.82
N ASN A 341 -38.38 12.43 15.17
CA ASN A 341 -39.30 11.80 14.23
C ASN A 341 -40.62 11.37 14.89
N HIS A 342 -40.56 10.78 16.08
CA HIS A 342 -41.74 10.39 16.88
C HIS A 342 -42.62 11.60 17.22
N LEU A 343 -42.01 12.65 17.80
CA LEU A 343 -42.72 13.89 18.17
C LEU A 343 -43.31 14.64 16.97
N ARG A 344 -42.77 14.41 15.76
CA ARG A 344 -43.22 15.06 14.51
C ARG A 344 -44.24 14.24 13.73
N GLY A 345 -44.08 12.92 13.70
CA GLY A 345 -44.90 11.98 12.95
C GLY A 345 -46.31 11.83 13.54
N ASP A 346 -46.44 12.00 14.84
CA ASP A 346 -47.69 11.84 15.56
C ASP A 346 -48.37 13.19 15.86
N SER A 347 -49.58 13.42 15.35
CA SER A 347 -50.32 14.64 15.70
C SER A 347 -50.89 14.46 17.11
N GLN A 348 -50.40 15.25 18.08
CA GLN A 348 -50.92 15.23 19.45
C GLN A 348 -52.44 15.45 19.54
N ASP A 349 -53.03 16.12 18.53
CA ASP A 349 -54.45 16.46 18.46
C ASP A 349 -55.40 15.24 18.29
N ALA A 350 -54.90 14.01 18.10
CA ALA A 350 -55.74 12.81 17.86
C ALA A 350 -55.44 11.60 18.79
N ARG A 351 -54.63 11.77 19.84
CA ARG A 351 -54.21 10.65 20.72
C ARG A 351 -55.32 10.21 21.68
N VAL A 352 -55.50 8.89 21.79
CA VAL A 352 -56.32 8.25 22.81
C VAL A 352 -55.43 8.02 24.03
N GLY A 353 -55.80 8.61 25.18
CA GLY A 353 -55.09 8.46 26.44
C GLY A 353 -53.87 9.38 26.62
N ASP A 354 -53.15 9.17 27.72
CA ASP A 354 -52.08 10.07 28.19
C ASP A 354 -50.69 9.46 28.09
N THR A 355 -50.58 8.16 27.78
CA THR A 355 -49.28 7.49 27.65
C THR A 355 -49.07 7.06 26.22
N THR A 356 -47.87 7.24 25.68
CA THR A 356 -47.49 6.71 24.36
C THR A 356 -46.17 5.98 24.45
N VAL A 357 -46.10 4.79 23.87
CA VAL A 357 -44.88 4.01 23.71
C VAL A 357 -44.56 3.94 22.23
N TRP A 358 -43.29 4.02 21.87
CA TRP A 358 -42.85 3.96 20.49
C TRP A 358 -41.57 3.15 20.33
N ILE A 359 -41.39 2.61 19.13
CA ILE A 359 -40.19 1.93 18.69
C ILE A 359 -39.78 2.47 17.32
N THR A 360 -38.49 2.63 17.10
CA THR A 360 -37.94 3.17 15.86
C THR A 360 -36.72 2.38 15.42
N GLY A 361 -36.71 1.94 14.16
CA GLY A 361 -35.53 1.41 13.48
C GLY A 361 -34.96 2.43 12.50
N ARG A 362 -33.64 2.55 12.42
CA ARG A 362 -32.93 3.49 11.55
C ARG A 362 -31.77 2.82 10.83
N SER A 363 -31.54 3.25 9.59
CA SER A 363 -30.30 3.01 8.85
C SER A 363 -29.88 4.30 8.14
N LEU A 364 -28.63 4.73 8.35
CA LEU A 364 -28.07 5.95 7.79
C LEU A 364 -26.63 5.75 7.31
N PRO A 365 -26.46 5.37 6.03
CA PRO A 365 -25.21 5.57 5.32
C PRO A 365 -24.82 7.05 5.27
N ASN A 366 -23.56 7.34 5.60
CA ASN A 366 -22.96 8.66 5.62
C ASN A 366 -21.55 8.60 5.00
N ARG A 367 -21.13 9.68 4.37
CA ARG A 367 -19.80 9.87 3.82
C ARG A 367 -19.33 11.29 4.11
N VAL A 368 -18.12 11.40 4.62
CA VAL A 368 -17.36 12.64 4.71
C VAL A 368 -16.19 12.55 3.75
N ASP A 369 -16.10 13.50 2.82
CA ASP A 369 -14.99 13.60 1.90
C ASP A 369 -13.72 14.03 2.62
N GLY A 370 -12.62 13.37 2.24
CA GLY A 370 -11.28 13.76 2.66
C GLY A 370 -10.77 14.96 1.86
N ASP A 371 -9.58 15.41 2.20
CA ASP A 371 -8.89 16.52 1.55
C ASP A 371 -7.43 16.16 1.26
N ALA A 372 -6.56 17.14 1.03
CA ALA A 372 -5.14 16.90 0.79
C ALA A 372 -4.42 16.29 2.01
N ASN A 373 -5.01 16.38 3.21
CA ASN A 373 -4.45 15.85 4.44
C ASN A 373 -5.05 14.49 4.82
N THR A 374 -6.36 14.33 4.61
CA THR A 374 -7.17 13.26 5.19
C THR A 374 -7.85 12.39 4.14
N ALA A 375 -7.95 11.10 4.44
CA ALA A 375 -8.64 10.10 3.66
C ALA A 375 -10.17 10.25 3.77
N SER A 376 -10.90 9.81 2.75
CA SER A 376 -12.36 9.88 2.79
C SER A 376 -12.95 8.78 3.67
N VAL A 377 -13.95 9.13 4.47
CA VAL A 377 -14.53 8.22 5.47
C VAL A 377 -15.97 7.89 5.07
N ARG A 378 -16.26 6.60 4.93
CA ARG A 378 -17.63 6.09 4.87
C ARG A 378 -18.04 5.58 6.25
N ARG A 379 -19.27 5.87 6.63
CA ARG A 379 -19.92 5.44 7.87
C ARG A 379 -21.25 4.78 7.53
N GLU A 380 -21.56 3.68 8.19
CA GLU A 380 -22.90 3.11 8.22
C GLU A 380 -23.38 3.12 9.67
N ASP A 381 -24.54 3.72 9.93
CA ASP A 381 -25.13 3.87 11.25
C ASP A 381 -26.51 3.21 11.25
N ASN A 382 -26.59 2.07 11.94
CA ASN A 382 -27.79 1.25 12.02
C ASN A 382 -28.20 1.10 13.48
N GLY A 383 -29.49 1.05 13.77
CA GLY A 383 -29.89 0.79 15.15
C GLY A 383 -31.39 0.77 15.39
N ILE A 384 -31.72 0.37 16.61
CA ILE A 384 -33.10 0.31 17.12
C ILE A 384 -33.17 1.08 18.44
N MET A 385 -34.22 1.87 18.57
CA MET A 385 -34.51 2.63 19.78
C MET A 385 -35.98 2.52 20.14
N ALA A 386 -36.28 2.69 21.42
CA ALA A 386 -37.64 2.69 21.94
C ALA A 386 -37.78 3.76 23.01
N GLY A 387 -39.00 4.27 23.17
CA GLY A 387 -39.28 5.27 24.18
C GLY A 387 -40.70 5.21 24.69
N ALA A 388 -40.91 5.89 25.79
CA ALA A 388 -42.22 6.09 26.39
C ALA A 388 -42.35 7.55 26.80
N GLU A 389 -43.52 8.11 26.59
CA GLU A 389 -43.86 9.47 26.99
C GLU A 389 -45.22 9.53 27.67
N ARG A 390 -45.37 10.57 28.48
CA ARG A 390 -46.61 10.91 29.14
C ARG A 390 -47.00 12.34 28.79
N ARG A 391 -48.28 12.52 28.45
CA ARG A 391 -48.90 13.82 28.26
C ARG A 391 -49.12 14.51 29.61
N ILE A 392 -48.77 15.79 29.67
CA ILE A 392 -48.93 16.67 30.81
C ILE A 392 -49.74 17.89 30.34
N GLY A 393 -50.92 18.09 30.95
CA GLY A 393 -51.88 19.09 30.47
C GLY A 393 -52.46 18.68 29.11
N GLU A 394 -52.80 19.67 28.28
CA GLU A 394 -53.53 19.41 27.04
C GLU A 394 -52.63 18.99 25.86
N ARG A 395 -51.37 19.44 25.82
CA ARG A 395 -50.50 19.34 24.62
C ARG A 395 -49.00 19.16 24.90
N SER A 396 -48.58 19.10 26.17
CA SER A 396 -47.16 18.92 26.50
C SER A 396 -46.86 17.46 26.78
N VAL A 397 -45.65 16.99 26.48
CA VAL A 397 -45.20 15.62 26.77
C VAL A 397 -43.84 15.63 27.44
N VAL A 398 -43.61 14.64 28.29
CA VAL A 398 -42.29 14.30 28.83
C VAL A 398 -42.07 12.81 28.63
N GLY A 399 -40.89 12.42 28.18
CA GLY A 399 -40.57 11.04 27.89
C GLY A 399 -39.12 10.67 28.12
N VAL A 400 -38.90 9.37 28.06
CA VAL A 400 -37.60 8.71 28.14
C VAL A 400 -37.43 7.83 26.90
N ALA A 401 -36.19 7.68 26.45
CA ALA A 401 -35.85 6.81 25.33
C ALA A 401 -34.54 6.08 25.59
N VAL A 402 -34.43 4.88 25.03
CA VAL A 402 -33.22 4.06 25.05
C VAL A 402 -33.00 3.47 23.66
N GLY A 403 -31.77 3.12 23.32
CA GLY A 403 -31.50 2.48 22.04
C GLY A 403 -30.10 1.88 21.95
N ASN A 404 -29.93 1.00 20.97
CA ASN A 404 -28.63 0.46 20.58
C ASN A 404 -28.37 0.81 19.12
N GLN A 405 -27.13 1.16 18.82
CA GLN A 405 -26.64 1.44 17.48
C GLN A 405 -25.36 0.67 17.21
N ASP A 406 -25.20 0.29 15.95
CA ASP A 406 -23.98 -0.27 15.39
C ASP A 406 -23.46 0.75 14.36
N ILE A 407 -22.22 1.17 14.52
CA ILE A 407 -21.55 2.09 13.59
C ILE A 407 -20.32 1.39 13.00
N GLU A 408 -20.29 1.29 11.68
CA GLU A 408 -19.12 0.83 10.96
C GLU A 408 -18.47 2.00 10.21
N THR A 409 -17.18 2.23 10.43
CA THR A 409 -16.40 3.23 9.69
C THR A 409 -15.35 2.56 8.81
N ARG A 410 -15.16 3.09 7.59
CA ARG A 410 -14.11 2.64 6.66
C ARG A 410 -13.43 3.82 5.98
N SER A 411 -12.11 3.82 6.01
CA SER A 411 -11.27 4.70 5.19
C SER A 411 -11.09 4.11 3.79
N ARG A 412 -11.28 4.89 2.71
CA ARG A 412 -11.15 4.37 1.35
C ARG A 412 -9.70 4.12 0.94
N GLU A 413 -8.80 5.01 1.36
CA GLU A 413 -7.41 5.05 0.91
C GLU A 413 -6.53 4.11 1.74
N SER A 414 -6.74 4.03 3.07
CA SER A 414 -5.95 3.14 3.95
C SER A 414 -6.57 1.76 4.19
N LEU A 415 -7.85 1.56 3.86
CA LEU A 415 -8.64 0.35 4.16
C LEU A 415 -8.73 0.03 5.66
N ASP A 416 -8.56 1.05 6.51
CA ASP A 416 -8.80 0.95 7.95
C ASP A 416 -10.30 0.80 8.23
N ARG A 417 -10.62 0.07 9.30
CA ARG A 417 -11.99 -0.19 9.74
C ARG A 417 -12.11 -0.02 11.24
N SER A 418 -13.21 0.58 11.68
CA SER A 418 -13.64 0.54 13.08
C SER A 418 -15.09 0.04 13.14
N ASP A 419 -15.34 -0.90 14.04
CA ASP A 419 -16.66 -1.39 14.41
C ASP A 419 -16.98 -0.85 15.80
N ILE A 420 -18.14 -0.23 15.95
CA ILE A 420 -18.50 0.53 17.15
C ILE A 420 -19.91 0.14 17.59
N ASP A 421 -20.02 -0.28 18.84
CA ASP A 421 -21.29 -0.57 19.50
C ASP A 421 -21.66 0.59 20.43
N GLY A 422 -22.85 1.17 20.26
CA GLY A 422 -23.32 2.31 21.04
C GLY A 422 -24.60 2.03 21.80
N THR A 423 -24.61 2.29 23.12
CA THR A 423 -25.82 2.21 23.97
C THR A 423 -26.25 3.60 24.39
N HIS A 424 -27.53 3.92 24.18
CA HIS A 424 -28.11 5.24 24.44
C HIS A 424 -29.17 5.21 25.53
N ALA A 425 -29.21 6.28 26.32
CA ALA A 425 -30.30 6.61 27.21
C ALA A 425 -30.53 8.12 27.22
N GLY A 426 -31.78 8.54 27.07
CA GLY A 426 -32.11 9.95 26.98
C GLY A 426 -33.47 10.31 27.56
N ILE A 427 -33.62 11.61 27.81
CA ILE A 427 -34.87 12.22 28.26
C ILE A 427 -35.25 13.32 27.27
N TYR A 428 -36.54 13.52 27.08
CA TYR A 428 -37.04 14.57 26.21
C TYR A 428 -38.35 15.14 26.72
N ALA A 429 -38.61 16.38 26.31
CA ALA A 429 -39.86 17.06 26.59
C ALA A 429 -40.26 17.93 25.40
N GLN A 430 -41.57 18.06 25.21
CA GLN A 430 -42.14 19.00 24.25
C GLN A 430 -43.26 19.77 24.92
N ALA A 431 -43.25 21.09 24.80
CA ALA A 431 -44.34 21.96 25.19
C ALA A 431 -44.93 22.60 23.94
N ASP A 432 -46.23 22.41 23.72
CA ASP A 432 -46.95 22.94 22.56
C ASP A 432 -48.07 23.87 23.03
N TRP A 433 -47.94 25.16 22.71
CA TRP A 433 -48.90 26.23 22.99
C TRP A 433 -49.73 26.61 21.76
N SER A 434 -50.08 25.61 20.93
CA SER A 434 -50.86 25.72 19.70
C SER A 434 -50.14 26.44 18.55
N ALA A 435 -49.75 27.70 18.74
CA ALA A 435 -49.05 28.52 17.74
C ALA A 435 -47.52 28.44 17.87
N PHE A 436 -47.02 27.93 18.99
CA PHE A 436 -45.59 27.86 19.29
C PHE A 436 -45.30 26.55 20.02
N ALA A 437 -44.22 25.87 19.64
CA ALA A 437 -43.79 24.64 20.29
C ALA A 437 -42.29 24.69 20.58
N VAL A 438 -41.89 24.18 21.73
CA VAL A 438 -40.49 23.97 22.12
C VAL A 438 -40.29 22.51 22.45
N GLN A 439 -39.23 21.92 21.91
CA GLN A 439 -38.76 20.60 22.28
C GLN A 439 -37.32 20.67 22.78
N ALA A 440 -37.04 19.88 23.80
CA ALA A 440 -35.70 19.72 24.35
C ALA A 440 -35.42 18.24 24.59
N ALA A 441 -34.21 17.80 24.32
CA ALA A 441 -33.77 16.44 24.56
C ALA A 441 -32.32 16.39 25.02
N VAL A 442 -32.01 15.41 25.87
CA VAL A 442 -30.66 15.09 26.32
C VAL A 442 -30.44 13.60 26.08
N ASP A 443 -29.34 13.25 25.43
CA ASP A 443 -28.91 11.89 25.11
C ASP A 443 -27.54 11.64 25.76
N TYR A 444 -27.42 10.52 26.49
CA TYR A 444 -26.15 9.97 26.95
C TYR A 444 -25.87 8.69 26.17
N ALA A 445 -24.69 8.61 25.59
CA ALA A 445 -24.23 7.46 24.82
C ALA A 445 -22.92 6.91 25.38
N ASP A 446 -22.88 5.59 25.53
CA ASP A 446 -21.68 4.82 25.87
C ASP A 446 -21.28 3.98 24.65
N TYR A 447 -20.01 4.03 24.27
CA TYR A 447 -19.48 3.42 23.05
C TYR A 447 -18.32 2.48 23.38
N SER A 448 -18.33 1.29 22.79
CA SER A 448 -17.15 0.43 22.70
C SER A 448 -16.68 0.40 21.25
N VAL A 449 -15.38 0.60 21.04
CA VAL A 449 -14.77 0.71 19.70
C VAL A 449 -13.72 -0.36 19.53
N ASP A 450 -13.92 -1.24 18.55
CA ASP A 450 -12.91 -2.17 18.05
C ASP A 450 -12.38 -1.66 16.70
N SER A 451 -11.08 -1.38 16.62
CA SER A 451 -10.47 -0.79 15.43
C SER A 451 -9.35 -1.66 14.88
N SER A 452 -9.21 -1.66 13.57
CA SER A 452 -8.11 -2.31 12.88
C SER A 452 -7.54 -1.45 11.76
N ARG A 453 -6.25 -1.12 11.90
CA ARG A 453 -5.47 -0.24 11.02
C ARG A 453 -4.42 -1.02 10.25
N ARG A 454 -4.27 -0.75 8.96
CA ARG A 454 -3.21 -1.35 8.12
C ARG A 454 -2.03 -0.39 8.00
N VAL A 455 -0.84 -0.84 8.37
CA VAL A 455 0.40 -0.11 8.13
C VAL A 455 1.10 -0.72 6.93
N MET A 456 1.42 0.12 5.95
CA MET A 456 2.06 -0.31 4.70
C MET A 456 3.27 0.57 4.41
N LEU A 457 4.45 -0.02 4.55
CA LEU A 457 5.72 0.55 4.12
C LEU A 457 6.13 -0.19 2.84
N PRO A 458 5.83 0.35 1.64
CA PRO A 458 5.92 -0.43 0.40
C PRO A 458 7.31 -1.04 0.19
N GLY A 459 7.31 -2.36 -0.01
CA GLY A 459 8.52 -3.14 -0.21
C GLY A 459 9.37 -3.38 1.05
N VAL A 460 8.93 -2.95 2.23
CA VAL A 460 9.65 -3.11 3.51
C VAL A 460 8.81 -3.89 4.52
N LEU A 461 7.60 -3.41 4.83
CA LEU A 461 6.75 -3.95 5.88
C LEU A 461 5.28 -3.81 5.49
N GLU A 462 4.51 -4.84 5.81
CA GLU A 462 3.07 -4.75 5.87
C GLU A 462 2.59 -5.44 7.15
N GLU A 463 1.82 -4.73 7.96
CA GLU A 463 1.27 -5.26 9.20
C GLU A 463 -0.13 -4.72 9.46
N ARG A 464 -0.85 -5.38 10.37
CA ARG A 464 -2.19 -5.00 10.78
C ARG A 464 -2.23 -4.85 12.29
N LEU A 465 -2.66 -3.67 12.71
CA LEU A 465 -2.73 -3.27 14.10
C LEU A 465 -4.18 -3.28 14.56
N THR A 466 -4.40 -3.57 15.83
CA THR A 466 -5.72 -3.63 16.44
C THR A 466 -5.74 -2.87 17.76
N SER A 467 -6.85 -2.19 18.06
CA SER A 467 -7.12 -1.58 19.35
C SER A 467 -8.57 -1.80 19.77
N ASN A 468 -8.80 -1.73 21.08
CA ASN A 468 -10.13 -1.66 21.68
C ASN A 468 -10.11 -0.52 22.72
N TYR A 469 -11.12 0.34 22.68
CA TYR A 469 -11.25 1.46 23.61
C TYR A 469 -12.70 1.94 23.76
N ASP A 470 -12.97 2.67 24.82
CA ASP A 470 -14.29 3.19 25.13
C ASP A 470 -14.41 4.70 24.85
N ALA A 471 -15.62 5.15 24.53
CA ALA A 471 -15.96 6.56 24.40
C ALA A 471 -17.33 6.88 24.99
N LYS A 472 -17.54 8.13 25.40
CA LYS A 472 -18.78 8.59 26.02
C LYS A 472 -19.20 9.93 25.43
N ALA A 473 -20.46 10.05 25.05
CA ALA A 473 -21.00 11.29 24.52
C ALA A 473 -22.23 11.77 25.31
N VAL A 474 -22.36 13.08 25.43
CA VAL A 474 -23.60 13.73 25.88
C VAL A 474 -24.02 14.72 24.80
N THR A 475 -25.23 14.56 24.28
CA THR A 475 -25.80 15.49 23.30
C THR A 475 -27.05 16.17 23.86
N VAL A 476 -27.09 17.49 23.76
CA VAL A 476 -28.23 18.33 24.14
C VAL A 476 -28.80 18.95 22.87
N SER A 477 -30.11 18.85 22.70
CA SER A 477 -30.84 19.41 21.56
C SER A 477 -31.99 20.29 22.05
N LEU A 478 -32.15 21.45 21.42
CA LEU A 478 -33.25 22.39 21.66
C LEU A 478 -33.80 22.86 20.31
N GLU A 479 -35.10 22.71 20.08
CA GLU A 479 -35.79 23.23 18.89
C GLU A 479 -37.02 24.05 19.30
N ALA A 480 -37.18 25.21 18.66
CA ALA A 480 -38.34 26.08 18.79
C ALA A 480 -39.01 26.25 17.42
N ALA A 481 -40.32 26.09 17.36
CA ALA A 481 -41.09 26.11 16.12
C ALA A 481 -42.38 26.92 16.23
N TRP A 482 -42.77 27.60 15.14
CA TRP A 482 -44.00 28.39 15.07
C TRP A 482 -45.03 27.70 14.18
N ASN A 483 -46.13 27.23 14.75
CA ASN A 483 -47.13 26.44 14.04
C ASN A 483 -48.17 27.34 13.37
N LEU A 484 -48.14 27.39 12.04
CA LEU A 484 -49.09 28.11 11.19
C LEU A 484 -50.09 27.11 10.60
N ARG A 485 -51.34 27.13 11.09
CA ARG A 485 -52.38 26.18 10.67
C ARG A 485 -53.23 26.77 9.54
N THR A 486 -53.32 26.06 8.42
CA THR A 486 -54.09 26.46 7.23
C THR A 486 -54.84 25.26 6.65
N GLY A 487 -56.14 25.17 6.89
CA GLY A 487 -56.96 24.05 6.39
C GLY A 487 -56.47 22.70 6.91
N ASN A 488 -56.04 21.81 6.00
CA ASN A 488 -55.51 20.48 6.30
C ASN A 488 -53.98 20.45 6.45
N ALA A 489 -53.32 21.61 6.48
CA ALA A 489 -51.86 21.73 6.54
C ALA A 489 -51.39 22.53 7.77
N VAL A 490 -50.25 22.14 8.32
CA VAL A 490 -49.50 22.89 9.34
C VAL A 490 -48.10 23.17 8.80
N TYR A 491 -47.74 24.44 8.77
CA TYR A 491 -46.39 24.88 8.43
C TYR A 491 -45.68 25.36 9.69
N SER A 492 -44.48 24.86 9.94
CA SER A 492 -43.70 25.14 11.14
C SER A 492 -42.29 25.58 10.76
N PRO A 493 -42.04 26.89 10.56
CA PRO A 493 -40.69 27.44 10.63
C PRO A 493 -40.09 27.09 12.00
N PHE A 494 -38.82 26.68 12.01
CA PHE A 494 -38.14 26.27 13.24
C PHE A 494 -36.69 26.74 13.27
N VAL A 495 -36.19 26.89 14.50
CA VAL A 495 -34.78 27.04 14.80
C VAL A 495 -34.39 25.95 15.81
N ALA A 496 -33.27 25.29 15.58
CA ALA A 496 -32.72 24.28 16.45
C ALA A 496 -31.26 24.57 16.76
N ALA A 497 -30.81 24.16 17.95
CA ALA A 497 -29.42 24.17 18.36
C ALA A 497 -29.09 22.82 19.02
N ASP A 498 -27.94 22.28 18.67
CA ASP A 498 -27.44 21.02 19.20
C ASP A 498 -26.00 21.19 19.67
N TYR A 499 -25.69 20.58 20.80
CA TYR A 499 -24.36 20.56 21.41
C TYR A 499 -24.01 19.13 21.81
N THR A 500 -22.89 18.61 21.31
CA THR A 500 -22.33 17.32 21.70
C THR A 500 -21.00 17.53 22.41
N HIS A 501 -20.82 16.87 23.55
CA HIS A 501 -19.53 16.70 24.22
C HIS A 501 -19.14 15.22 24.16
N LEU A 502 -17.98 14.91 23.58
CA LEU A 502 -17.43 13.56 23.43
C LEU A 502 -16.16 13.43 24.26
N LYS A 503 -16.03 12.35 25.03
CA LYS A 503 -14.76 11.93 25.65
C LYS A 503 -14.38 10.58 25.08
N THR A 504 -13.17 10.47 24.55
CA THR A 504 -12.56 9.19 24.13
C THR A 504 -11.46 8.83 25.13
N ASP A 505 -11.45 7.60 25.63
CA ASP A 505 -10.39 7.13 26.53
C ASP A 505 -9.09 6.85 25.74
N GLY A 506 -7.95 6.88 26.43
CA GLY A 506 -6.65 6.60 25.82
C GLY A 506 -6.43 5.10 25.65
N PHE A 507 -5.66 4.71 24.63
CA PHE A 507 -5.46 3.30 24.28
C PHE A 507 -4.14 3.05 23.56
N ASP A 508 -3.73 1.77 23.55
CA ASP A 508 -2.59 1.31 22.76
C ASP A 508 -3.05 0.32 21.69
N GLU A 509 -2.51 0.46 20.49
CA GLU A 509 -2.59 -0.54 19.45
C GLU A 509 -1.62 -1.70 19.68
N ARG A 510 -1.97 -2.86 19.14
CA ARG A 510 -1.21 -4.11 19.27
C ARG A 510 -1.08 -4.80 17.91
N GLY A 511 -0.12 -5.70 17.79
CA GLY A 511 0.02 -6.61 16.64
C GLY A 511 1.22 -6.35 15.72
N GLY A 512 1.99 -5.27 15.95
CA GLY A 512 3.08 -4.88 15.07
C GLY A 512 4.02 -3.83 15.68
N ILE A 513 5.07 -3.48 14.95
CA ILE A 513 6.11 -2.55 15.42
C ILE A 513 5.69 -1.09 15.34
N ALA A 514 4.72 -0.75 14.49
CA ALA A 514 4.20 0.60 14.27
C ALA A 514 2.92 0.89 15.05
N GLY A 515 2.67 0.14 16.13
CA GLY A 515 1.58 0.40 17.07
C GLY A 515 1.65 1.80 17.66
N LEU A 516 0.51 2.48 17.76
CA LEU A 516 0.36 3.79 18.36
C LEU A 516 -0.22 3.68 19.78
N SER A 517 0.27 4.56 20.65
CA SER A 517 -0.33 4.93 21.93
C SER A 517 -1.05 6.26 21.70
N VAL A 518 -2.36 6.30 21.93
CA VAL A 518 -3.22 7.46 21.68
C VAL A 518 -3.75 7.96 23.02
N ASP A 519 -3.60 9.26 23.27
CA ASP A 519 -4.06 9.88 24.50
C ASP A 519 -5.59 10.01 24.55
N SER A 520 -6.13 10.03 25.78
CA SER A 520 -7.52 10.40 25.99
C SER A 520 -7.78 11.84 25.55
N ALA A 521 -8.91 12.08 24.89
CA ALA A 521 -9.26 13.39 24.34
C ALA A 521 -10.73 13.75 24.65
N LYS A 522 -11.01 15.06 24.58
CA LYS A 522 -12.36 15.60 24.70
C LYS A 522 -12.64 16.54 23.54
N ASP A 523 -13.79 16.39 22.91
CA ASP A 523 -14.19 17.15 21.75
C ASP A 523 -15.60 17.71 21.94
N GLU A 524 -15.86 18.84 21.30
CA GLU A 524 -17.14 19.52 21.37
C GLU A 524 -17.61 19.87 19.97
N TYR A 525 -18.92 19.73 19.71
CA TYR A 525 -19.50 20.06 18.42
C TYR A 525 -20.84 20.75 18.60
N THR A 526 -20.96 21.94 18.02
CA THR A 526 -22.16 22.76 18.12
C THR A 526 -22.70 23.03 16.73
N THR A 527 -24.00 22.85 16.55
CA THR A 527 -24.68 23.23 15.30
C THR A 527 -25.94 24.04 15.59
N SER A 528 -26.30 24.91 14.67
CA SER A 528 -27.66 25.46 14.59
C SER A 528 -28.32 25.05 13.28
N THR A 529 -29.63 24.88 13.29
CA THR A 529 -30.43 24.61 12.10
C THR A 529 -31.58 25.60 12.03
N VAL A 530 -31.77 26.22 10.88
CA VAL A 530 -32.96 27.03 10.59
C VAL A 530 -33.68 26.39 9.42
N GLY A 531 -34.97 26.15 9.56
CA GLY A 531 -35.71 25.44 8.53
C GLY A 531 -37.20 25.70 8.56
N VAL A 532 -37.89 25.05 7.63
CA VAL A 532 -39.34 25.00 7.57
C VAL A 532 -39.79 23.57 7.43
N ARG A 533 -40.89 23.25 8.12
CA ARG A 533 -41.54 21.95 8.07
C ARG A 533 -42.98 22.12 7.62
N GLY A 534 -43.45 21.25 6.75
CA GLY A 534 -44.86 21.15 6.36
C GLY A 534 -45.41 19.79 6.77
N ARG A 535 -46.65 19.77 7.24
CA ARG A 535 -47.43 18.57 7.50
C ARG A 535 -48.79 18.71 6.84
N TRP A 536 -49.19 17.73 6.05
CA TRP A 536 -50.46 17.71 5.32
C TRP A 536 -51.24 16.46 5.71
N GLN A 537 -52.48 16.63 6.14
CA GLN A 537 -53.39 15.52 6.39
C GLN A 537 -54.04 15.05 5.08
N LEU A 538 -53.93 13.76 4.81
CA LEU A 538 -54.53 13.06 3.68
C LEU A 538 -55.72 12.23 4.18
N GLY A 539 -56.87 12.91 4.35
CA GLY A 539 -58.05 12.30 4.96
C GLY A 539 -57.84 11.95 6.44
N ALA A 540 -58.60 10.98 6.94
CA ALA A 540 -58.61 10.63 8.37
C ALA A 540 -57.53 9.61 8.78
N ALA A 541 -56.87 8.95 7.83
CA ALA A 541 -56.01 7.79 8.09
C ALA A 541 -54.52 7.99 7.74
N ALA A 542 -54.17 9.04 7.02
CA ALA A 542 -52.80 9.25 6.55
C ALA A 542 -52.38 10.72 6.62
N GLY A 543 -51.08 10.96 6.72
CA GLY A 543 -50.47 12.27 6.64
C GLY A 543 -49.12 12.19 5.93
N VAL A 544 -48.73 13.30 5.32
CA VAL A 544 -47.40 13.49 4.75
C VAL A 544 -46.73 14.63 5.51
N TYR A 545 -45.43 14.50 5.76
CA TYR A 545 -44.63 15.60 6.28
C TYR A 545 -43.33 15.71 5.52
N ALA A 546 -42.88 16.95 5.36
CA ALA A 546 -41.60 17.27 4.75
C ALA A 546 -40.92 18.38 5.54
N SER A 547 -39.60 18.34 5.63
CA SER A 547 -38.81 19.42 6.19
C SER A 547 -37.59 19.69 5.34
N VAL A 548 -37.20 20.96 5.30
CA VAL A 548 -35.93 21.40 4.75
C VAL A 548 -35.33 22.42 5.70
N GLY A 549 -34.04 22.30 5.96
CA GLY A 549 -33.31 23.19 6.85
C GLY A 549 -31.89 23.45 6.36
N TRP A 550 -31.37 24.59 6.72
CA TRP A 550 -29.95 24.93 6.60
C TRP A 550 -29.31 24.77 7.97
N ARG A 551 -28.29 23.92 8.05
CA ARG A 551 -27.51 23.62 9.24
C ARG A 551 -26.15 24.29 9.16
N HIS A 552 -25.75 24.97 10.22
CA HIS A 552 -24.44 25.60 10.38
C HIS A 552 -23.71 25.00 11.57
N ALA A 553 -22.46 24.59 11.37
CA ALA A 553 -21.56 24.10 12.41
C ALA A 553 -20.61 25.22 12.88
N PHE A 554 -20.41 25.31 14.20
CA PHE A 554 -19.56 26.29 14.85
C PHE A 554 -18.31 25.63 15.44
N GLY A 555 -17.28 26.44 15.70
CA GLY A 555 -16.03 25.99 16.29
C GLY A 555 -15.22 25.09 15.36
N ASP A 556 -14.41 24.23 15.97
CA ASP A 556 -13.58 23.26 15.26
C ASP A 556 -14.44 22.11 14.74
N ARG A 557 -14.25 21.78 13.46
CA ARG A 557 -15.02 20.74 12.75
C ARG A 557 -14.19 19.50 12.42
N ALA A 558 -12.88 19.61 12.62
CA ALA A 558 -11.95 18.50 12.59
C ALA A 558 -11.49 18.27 14.03
N VAL A 559 -11.35 17.00 14.37
CA VAL A 559 -10.90 16.53 15.66
C VAL A 559 -9.40 16.25 15.58
N GLU A 560 -8.70 16.57 16.65
CA GLU A 560 -7.27 16.31 16.80
C GLU A 560 -7.03 15.17 17.81
N ARG A 561 -6.07 14.30 17.52
CA ARG A 561 -5.61 13.25 18.42
C ARG A 561 -4.10 13.36 18.62
N SER A 562 -3.68 13.25 19.87
CA SER A 562 -2.27 13.08 20.21
C SER A 562 -1.94 11.59 20.20
N ALA A 563 -1.05 11.18 19.30
CA ALA A 563 -0.61 9.80 19.13
C ALA A 563 0.92 9.72 19.21
N GLY A 564 1.46 8.58 19.63
CA GLY A 564 2.90 8.34 19.61
C GLY A 564 3.20 6.87 19.36
N PHE A 565 4.33 6.54 18.74
CA PHE A 565 4.71 5.14 18.59
C PHE A 565 4.90 4.49 19.97
N VAL A 566 4.33 3.30 20.17
CA VAL A 566 4.39 2.60 21.46
C VAL A 566 5.85 2.46 21.91
N GLY A 567 6.15 2.92 23.13
CA GLY A 567 7.49 2.88 23.72
C GLY A 567 8.44 4.02 23.32
N SER A 568 8.03 4.97 22.48
CA SER A 568 8.87 6.10 22.06
C SER A 568 8.87 7.29 23.03
N GLY A 569 7.78 7.49 23.79
CA GLY A 569 7.60 8.64 24.69
C GLY A 569 7.41 9.99 23.97
N SER A 570 7.48 10.04 22.64
CA SER A 570 7.20 11.22 21.82
C SER A 570 5.80 11.13 21.22
N GLN A 571 5.10 12.26 21.17
CA GLN A 571 3.78 12.36 20.59
C GLN A 571 3.76 13.31 19.40
N PHE A 572 2.80 13.10 18.52
CA PHE A 572 2.50 13.91 17.36
C PHE A 572 0.98 14.01 17.19
N SER A 573 0.57 15.09 16.53
CA SER A 573 -0.82 15.43 16.32
C SER A 573 -1.35 14.85 15.01
N VAL A 574 -2.58 14.36 15.04
CA VAL A 574 -3.26 13.73 13.91
C VAL A 574 -4.65 14.32 13.78
N GLN A 575 -4.97 14.87 12.62
CA GLN A 575 -6.25 15.50 12.34
C GLN A 575 -7.20 14.54 11.65
N SER A 576 -8.48 14.60 12.00
CA SER A 576 -9.55 13.87 11.34
C SER A 576 -10.01 14.54 10.05
N VAL A 577 -10.86 13.83 9.29
CA VAL A 577 -11.74 14.48 8.30
C VAL A 577 -12.54 15.63 8.92
N THR A 578 -12.87 16.63 8.11
CA THR A 578 -13.58 17.83 8.59
C THR A 578 -15.08 17.72 8.33
N LEU A 579 -15.92 17.84 9.36
CA LEU A 579 -17.39 17.88 9.23
C LEU A 579 -17.86 19.10 8.44
N ALA A 580 -18.99 19.00 7.75
CA ALA A 580 -19.54 20.10 6.96
C ALA A 580 -19.78 21.37 7.81
N LYS A 581 -19.33 22.54 7.31
CA LYS A 581 -19.63 23.82 7.97
C LYS A 581 -21.08 24.21 7.73
N ASN A 582 -21.54 24.03 6.50
CA ASN A 582 -22.89 24.31 6.07
C ASN A 582 -23.46 23.09 5.37
N ALA A 583 -24.66 22.69 5.74
CA ALA A 583 -25.35 21.59 5.08
C ALA A 583 -26.83 21.89 4.93
N VAL A 584 -27.41 21.41 3.83
CA VAL A 584 -28.86 21.29 3.70
C VAL A 584 -29.27 19.97 4.32
N VAL A 585 -30.21 20.02 5.24
CA VAL A 585 -30.85 18.86 5.85
C VAL A 585 -32.29 18.76 5.37
N GLY A 586 -32.73 17.54 5.11
CA GLY A 586 -34.07 17.27 4.58
C GLY A 586 -34.68 16.03 5.20
N GLU A 587 -35.99 16.04 5.35
CA GLU A 587 -36.77 14.86 5.74
C GLU A 587 -38.06 14.83 4.92
N LEU A 588 -38.44 13.65 4.46
CA LEU A 588 -39.74 13.38 3.84
C LEU A 588 -40.30 12.11 4.47
N GLY A 589 -41.52 12.17 4.98
CA GLY A 589 -42.16 11.01 5.57
C GLY A 589 -43.66 10.95 5.39
N VAL A 590 -44.18 9.74 5.60
CA VAL A 590 -45.60 9.40 5.58
C VAL A 590 -45.95 8.82 6.92
N SER A 591 -47.03 9.30 7.54
CA SER A 591 -47.62 8.72 8.74
C SER A 591 -48.98 8.10 8.44
N LEU A 592 -49.24 6.95 9.05
CA LEU A 592 -50.43 6.14 8.86
C LEU A 592 -51.04 5.82 10.21
N ILE A 593 -52.34 6.05 10.35
CA ILE A 593 -53.12 5.59 11.50
C ILE A 593 -53.54 4.15 11.20
N THR A 594 -52.91 3.20 11.89
CA THR A 594 -53.17 1.77 11.70
C THR A 594 -54.36 1.29 12.53
N SER A 595 -54.63 1.96 13.64
CA SER A 595 -55.82 1.80 14.48
C SER A 595 -56.02 3.07 15.34
N PRO A 596 -57.15 3.25 16.06
CA PRO A 596 -57.40 4.45 16.86
C PRO A 596 -56.29 4.79 17.88
N ASN A 597 -55.55 3.78 18.33
CA ASN A 597 -54.50 3.86 19.33
C ASN A 597 -53.10 3.55 18.75
N SER A 598 -52.94 3.43 17.42
CA SER A 598 -51.65 3.05 16.84
C SER A 598 -51.33 3.79 15.54
N ARG A 599 -50.06 4.19 15.40
CA ARG A 599 -49.58 4.97 14.26
C ARG A 599 -48.20 4.53 13.84
N MET A 600 -48.00 4.43 12.53
CA MET A 600 -46.72 4.09 11.92
C MET A 600 -46.24 5.24 11.04
N ALA A 601 -44.95 5.55 11.06
CA ALA A 601 -44.32 6.53 10.20
C ALA A 601 -43.12 5.91 9.48
N LEU A 602 -42.98 6.22 8.19
CA LEU A 602 -41.81 5.93 7.39
C LEU A 602 -41.24 7.26 6.92
N SER A 603 -39.95 7.51 7.16
CA SER A 603 -39.26 8.69 6.64
C SER A 603 -37.96 8.35 5.95
N LEU A 604 -37.62 9.21 4.99
CA LEU A 604 -36.32 9.35 4.37
C LEU A 604 -35.70 10.64 4.89
N GLN A 605 -34.45 10.57 5.31
CA GLN A 605 -33.66 11.71 5.77
C GLN A 605 -32.43 11.88 4.90
N GLY A 606 -32.05 13.14 4.69
CA GLY A 606 -30.93 13.51 3.84
C GLY A 606 -30.13 14.66 4.44
N LEU A 607 -28.82 14.62 4.24
CA LEU A 607 -27.89 15.70 4.51
C LEU A 607 -26.93 15.84 3.33
N ASN A 608 -26.70 17.07 2.89
CA ASN A 608 -25.71 17.38 1.86
C ASN A 608 -25.09 18.76 2.08
N GLY A 609 -23.77 18.84 2.14
CA GLY A 609 -23.03 20.11 2.13
C GLY A 609 -21.58 19.96 2.54
N ASP A 610 -20.72 20.87 2.07
CA ASP A 610 -19.29 20.97 2.39
C ASP A 610 -18.55 19.60 2.51
N GLY A 611 -18.74 18.72 1.52
CA GLY A 611 -18.07 17.40 1.46
C GLY A 611 -18.74 16.29 2.29
N GLN A 612 -19.83 16.57 3.01
CA GLN A 612 -20.59 15.58 3.76
C GLN A 612 -21.89 15.21 3.04
N THR A 613 -22.19 13.91 2.98
CA THR A 613 -23.44 13.38 2.42
C THR A 613 -23.96 12.23 3.27
N ALA A 614 -25.23 12.29 3.64
CA ALA A 614 -25.90 11.19 4.34
C ALA A 614 -27.31 11.02 3.80
N TYR A 615 -27.72 9.78 3.53
CA TYR A 615 -29.07 9.46 3.05
C TYR A 615 -29.50 8.15 3.70
N GLY A 616 -30.62 8.19 4.41
CA GLY A 616 -31.08 7.05 5.19
C GLY A 616 -32.57 7.04 5.40
N GLY A 617 -33.03 5.99 6.05
CA GLY A 617 -34.44 5.76 6.33
C GLY A 617 -34.69 5.47 7.79
N GLN A 618 -35.91 5.76 8.22
CA GLN A 618 -36.38 5.48 9.56
C GLN A 618 -37.82 4.97 9.52
N VAL A 619 -38.12 3.99 10.38
CA VAL A 619 -39.47 3.46 10.59
C VAL A 619 -39.79 3.60 12.07
N THR A 620 -40.85 4.32 12.38
CA THR A 620 -41.34 4.55 13.74
C THR A 620 -42.73 3.96 13.90
N TRP A 621 -43.00 3.26 15.00
CA TRP A 621 -44.31 2.74 15.35
C TRP A 621 -44.64 3.12 16.80
N GLY A 622 -45.75 3.85 16.99
CA GLY A 622 -46.24 4.28 18.29
C GLY A 622 -47.61 3.69 18.64
N TRP A 623 -47.84 3.52 19.94
CA TRP A 623 -49.12 3.11 20.54
C TRP A 623 -49.47 4.03 21.71
N SER A 624 -50.72 4.49 21.74
CA SER A 624 -51.25 5.36 22.80
C SER A 624 -52.24 4.60 23.71
N PHE A 625 -52.22 4.89 25.01
CA PHE A 625 -52.99 4.22 26.07
C PHE A 625 -53.69 5.20 26.99
#